data_AF-A0A9D4II03-F1
#
_entry.id   AF-A0A9D4II03-F1
#
_cell.length_a   1.000
_cell.length_b   1.000
_cell.length_c   1.000
_cell.angle_alpha   90.00
_cell.angle_beta   90.00
_cell.angle_gamma   90.00
#
_symmetry.space_group_name_H-M   'P 1'
#
loop_
_entity.id
_entity.type
_entity.pdbx_description
1 polymer ?
#
loop_
_entity_poly.entity_id
_entity_poly.type
_entity_poly.pdbx_seq_one_letter_code
_entity_poly.pdbx_strand_id
1 'polypeptide(L)'
;MRNIDNTVSLPYWDSSLDNEMANPANTIVFSKEFFGNGDGEVITGPFANWDTHHGPLTRNIAGEGQLFSKENITTVLTRCNTAEITRPTALQPCDFERYHGGPHNWVGGQMMGLTTSSHDPVFFLHHAFVDYIWEKFRYGQLLCKPPVDPEVYPPADGLHAETNPMDGFPRYINIDGYRNYWTQNWYKYEDSPRCPICGSKYLKCDKVKRWCVPIERKLTRKEGYIVNGTFMTDAADTAISESAAEARAAVEKLDIGKKFDAPDDDYRTQRAQLARMAVGPNGRSGPRGKRTF
;
A
#
# COMPACT_ATOMS: atom_id res chain seq x y z
N MET A 1 -18.07 1.14 -13.13
CA MET A 1 -18.95 0.87 -11.97
C MET A 1 -20.25 1.66 -12.04
N ARG A 2 -20.23 3.01 -12.01
CA ARG A 2 -21.48 3.81 -11.98
C ARG A 2 -22.40 3.69 -13.21
N ASN A 3 -21.87 3.29 -14.36
CA ASN A 3 -22.68 2.94 -15.53
C ASN A 3 -23.51 1.65 -15.34
N ILE A 4 -23.13 0.80 -14.38
CA ILE A 4 -23.82 -0.45 -14.03
C ILE A 4 -24.72 -0.19 -12.82
N ASP A 5 -24.17 0.39 -11.76
CA ASP A 5 -24.90 0.79 -10.56
C ASP A 5 -24.43 2.17 -10.10
N ASN A 6 -25.29 3.17 -10.26
CA ASN A 6 -24.98 4.57 -9.96
C ASN A 6 -24.94 4.90 -8.45
N THR A 7 -25.34 3.96 -7.59
CA THR A 7 -25.29 4.10 -6.13
C THR A 7 -23.95 3.67 -5.53
N VAL A 8 -23.14 2.95 -6.31
CA VAL A 8 -21.85 2.41 -5.84
C VAL A 8 -20.76 3.49 -5.80
N SER A 9 -20.01 3.47 -4.72
CA SER A 9 -18.72 4.16 -4.55
C SER A 9 -17.61 3.13 -4.33
N LEU A 10 -16.38 3.51 -4.68
CA LEU A 10 -15.19 2.72 -4.35
C LEU A 10 -14.87 2.90 -2.85
N PRO A 11 -14.88 1.84 -2.02
CA PRO A 11 -14.42 1.95 -0.64
C PRO A 11 -12.88 2.07 -0.61
N TYR A 12 -12.33 2.59 0.47
CA TYR A 12 -10.90 2.55 0.75
C TYR A 12 -10.58 1.44 1.76
N TRP A 13 -9.36 0.90 1.68
CA TRP A 13 -8.81 0.00 2.70
C TRP A 13 -7.82 0.76 3.60
N ASP A 14 -8.27 1.13 4.80
CA ASP A 14 -7.38 1.71 5.81
C ASP A 14 -6.49 0.65 6.46
N SER A 15 -5.40 0.34 5.75
CA SER A 15 -4.34 -0.56 6.21
C SER A 15 -3.68 -0.13 7.54
N SER A 16 -3.89 1.11 8.00
CA SER A 16 -3.41 1.55 9.31
C SER A 16 -4.23 1.04 10.47
N LEU A 17 -5.42 0.47 10.22
CA LEU A 17 -6.16 -0.27 11.25
C LEU A 17 -5.59 -1.67 11.41
N ASP A 18 -5.29 -2.33 10.29
CA ASP A 18 -4.68 -3.67 10.24
C ASP A 18 -3.28 -3.67 10.86
N ASN A 19 -2.48 -2.62 10.61
CA ASN A 19 -1.16 -2.43 11.20
C ASN A 19 -1.18 -2.45 12.75
N GLU A 20 -2.33 -2.13 13.36
CA GLU A 20 -2.46 -2.05 14.82
C GLU A 20 -2.87 -3.36 15.49
N MET A 21 -3.16 -4.40 14.70
CA MET A 21 -3.41 -5.73 15.21
C MET A 21 -2.14 -6.34 15.82
N ALA A 22 -2.32 -7.25 16.78
CA ALA A 22 -1.20 -8.04 17.31
C ALA A 22 -0.53 -8.87 16.21
N ASN A 23 -1.33 -9.44 15.31
CA ASN A 23 -0.86 -10.05 14.08
C ASN A 23 -1.67 -9.52 12.88
N PRO A 24 -1.12 -8.60 12.08
CA PRO A 24 -1.79 -8.05 10.90
C PRO A 24 -2.17 -9.09 9.83
N ALA A 25 -1.46 -10.23 9.74
CA ALA A 25 -1.79 -11.30 8.79
C ALA A 25 -3.12 -12.00 9.11
N ASN A 26 -3.63 -11.81 10.34
CA ASN A 26 -4.92 -12.35 10.77
C ASN A 26 -6.07 -11.38 10.52
N THR A 27 -5.88 -10.27 9.81
CA THR A 27 -6.97 -9.34 9.55
C THR A 27 -8.17 -9.98 8.83
N ILE A 28 -9.37 -9.55 9.22
CA ILE A 28 -10.63 -9.98 8.60
C ILE A 28 -10.74 -9.62 7.12
N VAL A 29 -10.05 -8.58 6.63
CA VAL A 29 -10.22 -8.17 5.21
C VAL A 29 -9.66 -9.20 4.22
N PHE A 30 -8.70 -10.05 4.64
CA PHE A 30 -8.23 -11.20 3.84
C PHE A 30 -8.98 -12.48 4.21
N SER A 31 -10.31 -12.39 4.25
CA SER A 31 -11.23 -13.51 4.41
C SER A 31 -12.21 -13.60 3.25
N LYS A 32 -12.93 -14.72 3.17
CA LYS A 32 -13.99 -14.94 2.15
C LYS A 32 -15.12 -13.90 2.18
N GLU A 33 -15.30 -13.18 3.28
CA GLU A 33 -16.30 -12.13 3.40
C GLU A 33 -15.89 -10.84 2.68
N PHE A 34 -14.59 -10.64 2.42
CA PHE A 34 -14.03 -9.39 1.92
C PHE A 34 -13.15 -9.59 0.68
N PHE A 35 -11.83 -9.68 0.81
CA PHE A 35 -10.93 -9.76 -0.35
C PHE A 35 -10.69 -11.18 -0.84
N GLY A 36 -11.10 -12.20 -0.06
CA GLY A 36 -10.62 -13.57 -0.24
C GLY A 36 -9.35 -13.84 0.54
N ASN A 37 -8.86 -15.07 0.47
CA ASN A 37 -7.62 -15.49 1.10
C ASN A 37 -6.43 -14.64 0.62
N GLY A 38 -5.42 -14.50 1.49
CA GLY A 38 -4.22 -13.69 1.26
C GLY A 38 -2.96 -14.53 0.99
N ASP A 39 -3.13 -15.84 0.95
CA ASP A 39 -2.08 -16.84 1.02
C ASP A 39 -2.23 -17.82 -0.15
N GLY A 40 -1.44 -17.58 -1.20
CA GLY A 40 -1.45 -18.36 -2.44
C GLY A 40 -2.48 -17.87 -3.47
N GLU A 41 -3.00 -18.80 -4.27
CA GLU A 41 -4.05 -18.54 -5.25
C GLU A 41 -5.35 -18.13 -4.56
N VAL A 42 -5.97 -17.04 -5.03
CA VAL A 42 -7.20 -16.51 -4.44
C VAL A 42 -8.39 -17.34 -4.91
N ILE A 43 -8.86 -18.22 -4.04
CA ILE A 43 -9.94 -19.20 -4.30
C ILE A 43 -11.19 -18.96 -3.45
N THR A 44 -11.18 -17.92 -2.61
CA THR A 44 -12.31 -17.58 -1.74
C THR A 44 -12.74 -16.12 -1.89
N GLY A 45 -13.98 -15.84 -1.51
CA GLY A 45 -14.54 -14.49 -1.49
C GLY A 45 -14.85 -13.88 -2.88
N PRO A 46 -15.20 -12.59 -2.92
CA PRO A 46 -15.57 -11.85 -4.12
C PRO A 46 -14.56 -11.88 -5.25
N PHE A 47 -13.28 -12.06 -4.94
CA PHE A 47 -12.18 -12.10 -5.92
C PHE A 47 -11.65 -13.53 -6.18
N ALA A 48 -12.42 -14.55 -5.79
CA ALA A 48 -12.06 -15.95 -6.07
C ALA A 48 -12.00 -16.24 -7.57
N ASN A 49 -11.05 -17.08 -7.99
CA ASN A 49 -10.87 -17.53 -9.37
C ASN A 49 -10.73 -16.38 -10.37
N TRP A 50 -10.19 -15.25 -9.91
CA TRP A 50 -9.95 -14.10 -10.76
C TRP A 50 -8.77 -14.39 -11.68
N ASP A 51 -9.04 -14.45 -12.98
CA ASP A 51 -8.02 -14.72 -13.99
C ASP A 51 -7.41 -13.40 -14.47
N THR A 52 -6.09 -13.39 -14.63
CA THR A 52 -5.35 -12.23 -15.12
C THR A 52 -4.50 -12.61 -16.31
N HIS A 53 -3.99 -11.61 -17.03
CA HIS A 53 -3.03 -11.86 -18.12
C HIS A 53 -1.75 -12.57 -17.68
N HIS A 54 -1.49 -12.65 -16.37
CA HIS A 54 -0.33 -13.30 -15.75
C HIS A 54 -0.71 -14.62 -15.04
N GLY A 55 -1.89 -15.17 -15.32
CA GLY A 55 -2.45 -16.35 -14.67
C GLY A 55 -3.35 -16.02 -13.47
N PRO A 56 -3.70 -17.02 -12.66
CA PRO A 56 -4.58 -16.84 -11.51
C PRO A 56 -4.09 -15.75 -10.56
N LEU A 57 -5.03 -15.01 -9.97
CA LEU A 57 -4.73 -14.04 -8.92
C LEU A 57 -4.06 -14.74 -7.73
N THR A 58 -2.88 -14.26 -7.35
CA THR A 58 -2.10 -14.78 -6.22
C THR A 58 -1.70 -13.67 -5.27
N ARG A 59 -1.62 -14.02 -3.97
CA ARG A 59 -1.22 -13.14 -2.87
C ARG A 59 -0.28 -13.86 -1.91
N ASN A 60 0.50 -13.10 -1.15
CA ASN A 60 1.35 -13.62 -0.08
C ASN A 60 1.45 -12.58 1.03
N ILE A 61 0.35 -12.44 1.78
CA ILE A 61 0.22 -11.38 2.78
C ILE A 61 1.30 -11.50 3.87
N ALA A 62 1.80 -10.36 4.33
CA ALA A 62 2.80 -10.26 5.39
C ALA A 62 4.15 -10.97 5.10
N GLY A 63 4.42 -11.34 3.84
CA GLY A 63 5.72 -11.89 3.44
C GLY A 63 6.81 -10.82 3.37
N GLU A 64 6.48 -9.65 2.81
CA GLU A 64 7.37 -8.49 2.66
C GLU A 64 6.61 -7.19 2.94
N GLY A 65 7.27 -6.04 2.82
CA GLY A 65 6.60 -4.75 2.99
C GLY A 65 6.09 -4.47 4.40
N GLN A 66 5.40 -3.35 4.55
CA GLN A 66 4.78 -2.90 5.79
C GLN A 66 3.48 -2.18 5.45
N LEU A 67 2.46 -2.34 6.27
CA LEU A 67 1.24 -1.56 6.15
C LEU A 67 1.50 -0.10 6.54
N PHE A 68 0.56 0.80 6.22
CA PHE A 68 0.67 2.17 6.73
C PHE A 68 0.64 2.16 8.27
N SER A 69 1.60 2.79 8.93
CA SER A 69 1.48 3.08 10.36
C SER A 69 0.82 4.43 10.57
N LYS A 70 0.13 4.60 11.70
CA LYS A 70 -0.46 5.90 12.08
C LYS A 70 0.60 6.99 12.25
N GLU A 71 1.81 6.61 12.66
CA GLU A 71 2.97 7.50 12.77
C GLU A 71 3.45 8.00 11.40
N ASN A 72 3.58 7.10 10.41
CA ASN A 72 3.98 7.47 9.05
C ASN A 72 2.95 8.41 8.42
N ILE A 73 1.66 8.10 8.59
CA ILE A 73 0.58 8.99 8.13
C ILE A 73 0.68 10.35 8.82
N THR A 74 0.83 10.38 10.15
CA THR A 74 0.95 11.65 10.90
C THR A 74 2.14 12.46 10.41
N THR A 75 3.27 11.83 10.15
CA THR A 75 4.49 12.48 9.64
C THR A 75 4.21 13.21 8.33
N VAL A 76 3.58 12.54 7.36
CA VAL A 76 3.16 13.13 6.08
C VAL A 76 2.18 14.29 6.30
N LEU A 77 1.16 14.10 7.15
CA LEU A 77 0.14 15.10 7.42
C LEU A 77 0.65 16.34 8.18
N THR A 78 1.85 16.30 8.76
CA THR A 78 2.47 17.48 9.40
C THR A 78 3.17 18.42 8.42
N ARG A 79 3.31 18.05 7.15
CA ARG A 79 3.98 18.85 6.12
C ARG A 79 3.02 19.87 5.51
N CYS A 80 3.57 20.93 4.92
CA CYS A 80 2.79 22.00 4.32
C CYS A 80 2.93 22.08 2.80
N ASN A 81 4.11 21.75 2.26
CA ASN A 81 4.37 21.83 0.83
C ASN A 81 4.40 20.41 0.25
N THR A 82 3.77 20.22 -0.92
CA THR A 82 3.77 18.90 -1.58
C THR A 82 5.19 18.36 -1.78
N ALA A 83 6.14 19.21 -2.15
CA ALA A 83 7.53 18.83 -2.37
C ALA A 83 8.20 18.19 -1.13
N GLU A 84 7.66 18.40 0.08
CA GLU A 84 8.16 17.74 1.29
C GLU A 84 7.75 16.27 1.37
N ILE A 85 6.69 15.85 0.66
CA ILE A 85 6.14 14.49 0.73
C ILE A 85 6.21 13.70 -0.57
N THR A 86 6.42 14.36 -1.71
CA THR A 86 6.58 13.70 -3.02
C THR A 86 8.02 13.73 -3.55
N ARG A 87 8.37 12.70 -4.31
CA ARG A 87 9.64 12.65 -5.05
C ARG A 87 9.68 13.70 -6.18
N PRO A 88 10.89 14.15 -6.60
CA PRO A 88 12.21 13.70 -6.15
C PRO A 88 12.72 14.38 -4.86
N THR A 89 12.01 15.39 -4.35
CA THR A 89 12.50 16.24 -3.25
C THR A 89 12.26 15.65 -1.86
N ALA A 90 11.19 14.88 -1.68
CA ALA A 90 10.90 14.26 -0.39
C ALA A 90 11.96 13.23 0.00
N LEU A 91 12.45 13.36 1.22
CA LEU A 91 13.35 12.41 1.86
C LEU A 91 12.62 11.70 3.00
N GLN A 92 13.13 10.55 3.42
CA GLN A 92 12.68 9.91 4.66
C GLN A 92 12.81 10.89 5.84
N PRO A 93 11.83 10.95 6.76
CA PRO A 93 10.64 10.10 6.88
C PRO A 93 9.37 10.68 6.22
N CYS A 94 9.49 11.58 5.24
CA CYS A 94 8.32 12.24 4.64
C CYS A 94 7.94 11.69 3.26
N ASP A 95 8.74 10.80 2.66
CA ASP A 95 8.50 10.19 1.34
C ASP A 95 7.20 9.34 1.34
N PHE A 96 6.10 9.94 0.88
CA PHE A 96 4.78 9.32 0.90
C PHE A 96 4.67 8.15 -0.10
N GLU A 97 5.35 8.24 -1.24
CA GLU A 97 5.40 7.17 -2.24
C GLU A 97 6.06 5.92 -1.67
N ARG A 98 7.08 6.09 -0.81
CA ARG A 98 7.68 4.96 -0.09
C ARG A 98 6.70 4.27 0.87
N TYR A 99 5.86 5.02 1.56
CA TYR A 99 4.85 4.44 2.45
C TYR A 99 3.71 3.77 1.67
N HIS A 100 3.27 4.37 0.56
CA HIS A 100 2.32 3.77 -0.38
C HIS A 100 2.83 2.42 -0.93
N GLY A 101 4.12 2.30 -1.23
CA GLY A 101 4.72 1.06 -1.70
C GLY A 101 4.74 -0.05 -0.64
N GLY A 102 4.54 0.27 0.65
CA GLY A 102 4.52 -0.69 1.74
C GLY A 102 3.41 -1.74 1.59
N PRO A 103 2.13 -1.34 1.55
CA PRO A 103 1.00 -2.26 1.37
C PRO A 103 1.04 -3.07 0.08
N HIS A 104 1.58 -2.53 -1.03
CA HIS A 104 1.83 -3.30 -2.25
C HIS A 104 2.67 -4.56 -1.98
N ASN A 105 3.82 -4.36 -1.33
CA ASN A 105 4.73 -5.43 -0.96
C ASN A 105 4.12 -6.33 0.14
N TRP A 106 3.32 -5.74 1.03
CA TRP A 106 2.65 -6.48 2.10
C TRP A 106 1.59 -7.45 1.59
N VAL A 107 0.81 -7.09 0.57
CA VAL A 107 -0.17 -8.01 -0.02
C VAL A 107 0.52 -9.13 -0.81
N GLY A 108 1.67 -8.84 -1.43
CA GLY A 108 2.44 -9.84 -2.14
C GLY A 108 1.81 -10.25 -3.47
N GLY A 109 2.40 -11.26 -4.12
CA GLY A 109 1.93 -11.77 -5.41
C GLY A 109 1.87 -10.68 -6.48
N GLN A 110 0.74 -10.58 -7.19
CA GLN A 110 0.57 -9.57 -8.24
C GLN A 110 0.64 -8.14 -7.71
N MET A 111 0.24 -7.87 -6.46
CA MET A 111 0.28 -6.52 -5.87
C MET A 111 1.69 -5.91 -5.75
N MET A 112 2.75 -6.71 -5.82
CA MET A 112 4.14 -6.22 -5.75
C MET A 112 4.63 -5.57 -7.04
N GLY A 113 4.10 -5.99 -8.20
CA GLY A 113 4.62 -5.55 -9.48
C GLY A 113 4.03 -4.22 -9.93
N LEU A 114 4.87 -3.33 -10.45
CA LEU A 114 4.45 -2.02 -10.98
C LEU A 114 3.46 -2.15 -12.16
N THR A 115 3.58 -3.21 -12.95
CA THR A 115 2.71 -3.51 -14.10
C THR A 115 1.57 -4.45 -13.78
N THR A 116 1.72 -5.26 -12.74
CA THR A 116 0.81 -6.36 -12.44
C THR A 116 -0.16 -6.02 -11.31
N SER A 117 0.18 -5.08 -10.44
CA SER A 117 -0.59 -4.77 -9.23
C SER A 117 -2.04 -4.40 -9.49
N SER A 118 -2.34 -3.66 -10.55
CA SER A 118 -3.70 -3.30 -10.94
C SER A 118 -4.60 -4.47 -11.35
N HIS A 119 -4.03 -5.68 -11.55
CA HIS A 119 -4.80 -6.89 -11.80
C HIS A 119 -5.41 -7.49 -10.53
N ASP A 120 -4.89 -7.15 -9.34
CA ASP A 120 -5.53 -7.46 -8.07
C ASP A 120 -6.54 -6.34 -7.72
N PRO A 121 -7.84 -6.63 -7.57
CA PRO A 121 -8.83 -5.62 -7.21
C PRO A 121 -8.53 -4.84 -5.92
N VAL A 122 -7.73 -5.39 -4.99
CA VAL A 122 -7.25 -4.70 -3.78
C VAL A 122 -6.47 -3.42 -4.12
N PHE A 123 -5.83 -3.36 -5.29
CA PHE A 123 -5.14 -2.18 -5.81
C PHE A 123 -5.98 -0.91 -5.71
N PHE A 124 -7.24 -0.98 -6.17
CA PHE A 124 -8.11 0.18 -6.20
C PHE A 124 -8.50 0.66 -4.80
N LEU A 125 -8.68 -0.27 -3.85
CA LEU A 125 -9.03 0.05 -2.48
C LEU A 125 -7.84 0.62 -1.70
N HIS A 126 -6.63 0.13 -1.98
CA HIS A 126 -5.38 0.68 -1.46
C HIS A 126 -5.16 2.10 -2.00
N HIS A 127 -5.28 2.31 -3.31
CA HIS A 127 -5.11 3.63 -3.92
C HIS A 127 -6.20 4.63 -3.51
N ALA A 128 -7.43 4.18 -3.23
CA ALA A 128 -8.44 5.03 -2.61
C ALA A 128 -8.05 5.47 -1.19
N PHE A 129 -7.32 4.64 -0.43
CA PHE A 129 -6.80 5.04 0.88
C PHE A 129 -5.61 6.00 0.77
N VAL A 130 -4.75 5.81 -0.23
CA VAL A 130 -3.68 6.77 -0.55
C VAL A 130 -4.26 8.13 -0.93
N ASP A 131 -5.30 8.16 -1.76
CA ASP A 131 -6.02 9.40 -2.10
C ASP A 131 -6.74 10.01 -0.88
N TYR A 132 -7.30 9.19 0.02
CA TYR A 132 -7.83 9.67 1.29
C TYR A 132 -6.77 10.41 2.13
N ILE A 133 -5.57 9.83 2.28
CA ILE A 133 -4.46 10.48 3.01
C ILE A 133 -4.01 11.76 2.29
N TRP A 134 -3.93 11.71 0.96
CA TRP A 134 -3.60 12.86 0.11
C TRP A 134 -4.57 14.02 0.32
N GLU A 135 -5.88 13.77 0.32
CA GLU A 135 -6.89 14.81 0.55
C GLU A 135 -6.89 15.32 2.00
N LYS A 136 -6.52 14.48 2.98
CA LYS A 136 -6.26 14.95 4.36
C LYS A 136 -5.04 15.87 4.42
N PHE A 137 -3.98 15.57 3.68
CA PHE A 137 -2.81 16.45 3.56
C PHE A 137 -3.20 17.79 2.93
N ARG A 138 -3.92 17.78 1.80
CA ARG A 138 -4.40 19.00 1.12
C ARG A 138 -5.28 19.87 2.01
N TYR A 139 -6.17 19.27 2.80
CA TYR A 139 -6.92 20.01 3.81
C TYR A 139 -6.01 20.63 4.88
N GLY A 140 -4.97 19.91 5.31
CA GLY A 140 -3.96 20.40 6.25
C GLY A 140 -3.16 21.59 5.72
N GLN A 141 -2.90 21.65 4.41
CA GLN A 141 -2.19 22.78 3.77
C GLN A 141 -2.89 24.13 4.01
N LEU A 142 -4.23 24.14 4.04
CA LEU A 142 -5.03 25.33 4.35
C LEU A 142 -4.84 25.83 5.80
N LEU A 143 -4.36 24.97 6.69
CA LEU A 143 -4.12 25.26 8.11
C LEU A 143 -2.67 25.68 8.39
N CYS A 144 -1.80 25.62 7.38
CA CYS A 144 -0.41 26.05 7.49
C CYS A 144 -0.28 27.56 7.74
N LYS A 145 0.90 28.00 8.18
CA LYS A 145 1.19 29.41 8.48
C LYS A 145 2.46 29.86 7.73
N PRO A 146 2.35 30.62 6.62
CA PRO A 146 1.09 31.04 5.98
C PRO A 146 0.32 29.85 5.36
N PRO A 147 -1.00 29.98 5.11
CA PRO A 147 -1.77 28.96 4.41
C PRO A 147 -1.18 28.66 3.03
N VAL A 148 -1.19 27.38 2.65
CA VAL A 148 -0.75 26.93 1.33
C VAL A 148 -2.00 26.54 0.53
N ASP A 149 -2.08 27.04 -0.71
CA ASP A 149 -3.17 26.69 -1.63
C ASP A 149 -2.94 25.27 -2.20
N PRO A 150 -3.83 24.30 -1.92
CA PRO A 150 -3.68 22.92 -2.35
C PRO A 150 -3.92 22.69 -3.86
N GLU A 151 -4.28 23.71 -4.63
CA GLU A 151 -4.35 23.64 -6.11
C GLU A 151 -3.07 24.11 -6.80
N VAL A 152 -2.11 24.66 -6.05
CA VAL A 152 -0.80 25.05 -6.60
C VAL A 152 -0.01 23.78 -6.93
N TYR A 153 0.12 23.50 -8.22
CA TYR A 153 0.88 22.35 -8.72
C TYR A 153 2.39 22.54 -8.44
N PRO A 154 3.08 21.55 -7.86
CA PRO A 154 4.51 21.67 -7.57
C PRO A 154 5.32 21.72 -8.88
N PRO A 155 6.40 22.50 -8.95
CA PRO A 155 7.26 22.51 -10.13
C PRO A 155 7.75 21.10 -10.48
N ALA A 156 7.40 20.63 -11.68
CA ALA A 156 7.76 19.31 -12.19
C ALA A 156 7.96 19.37 -13.71
N ASP A 157 8.76 18.45 -14.24
CA ASP A 157 9.13 18.37 -15.65
C ASP A 157 8.78 17.02 -16.28
N GLY A 158 9.02 16.90 -17.59
CA GLY A 158 8.79 15.68 -18.35
C GLY A 158 7.34 15.18 -18.25
N LEU A 159 7.19 13.89 -17.94
CA LEU A 159 5.87 13.24 -17.82
C LEU A 159 5.03 13.77 -16.64
N HIS A 160 5.68 14.44 -15.67
CA HIS A 160 5.03 14.98 -14.46
C HIS A 160 4.74 16.49 -14.56
N ALA A 161 5.12 17.15 -15.66
CA ALA A 161 4.80 18.56 -15.88
C ALA A 161 3.29 18.79 -15.82
N GLU A 162 2.86 19.93 -15.27
CA GLU A 162 1.45 20.24 -15.01
C GLU A 162 0.59 20.22 -16.30
N THR A 163 1.19 20.59 -17.44
CA THR A 163 0.57 20.66 -18.76
C THR A 163 0.67 19.36 -19.56
N ASN A 164 1.40 18.36 -19.04
CA ASN A 164 1.54 17.09 -19.74
C ASN A 164 0.23 16.28 -19.66
N PRO A 165 -0.18 15.59 -20.75
CA PRO A 165 -1.31 14.67 -20.70
C PRO A 165 -1.13 13.61 -19.64
N MET A 166 -2.20 13.33 -18.89
CA MET A 166 -2.20 12.23 -17.93
C MET A 166 -2.33 10.92 -18.70
N ASP A 167 -1.36 10.02 -18.53
CA ASP A 167 -1.32 8.77 -19.28
C ASP A 167 -2.57 7.91 -19.01
N GLY A 168 -3.15 7.33 -20.08
CA GLY A 168 -4.44 6.63 -20.02
C GLY A 168 -5.69 7.54 -19.95
N PHE A 169 -5.53 8.85 -19.79
CA PHE A 169 -6.64 9.81 -19.62
C PHE A 169 -6.56 10.95 -20.66
N PRO A 170 -6.92 10.70 -21.94
CA PRO A 170 -6.63 11.61 -23.06
C PRO A 170 -7.35 12.97 -23.01
N ARG A 171 -8.28 13.17 -22.07
CA ARG A 171 -9.01 14.44 -21.88
C ARG A 171 -8.46 15.29 -20.75
N TYR A 172 -7.49 14.78 -20.00
CA TYR A 172 -6.99 15.40 -18.78
C TYR A 172 -5.48 15.57 -18.85
N ILE A 173 -5.01 16.69 -18.34
CA ILE A 173 -3.60 16.95 -18.06
C ILE A 173 -3.33 16.80 -16.56
N ASN A 174 -2.07 16.69 -16.16
CA ASN A 174 -1.71 16.42 -14.76
C ASN A 174 -2.32 17.43 -13.77
N ILE A 175 -2.35 18.73 -14.12
CA ILE A 175 -2.96 19.76 -13.26
C ILE A 175 -4.46 19.56 -13.05
N ASP A 176 -5.18 18.90 -13.98
CA ASP A 176 -6.61 18.63 -13.79
C ASP A 176 -6.83 17.66 -12.62
N GLY A 177 -5.96 16.68 -12.44
CA GLY A 177 -6.00 15.75 -11.30
C GLY A 177 -5.74 16.45 -9.95
N TYR A 178 -5.12 17.62 -9.98
CA TYR A 178 -4.76 18.41 -8.81
C TYR A 178 -5.86 19.37 -8.34
N ARG A 179 -7.01 19.42 -9.03
CA ARG A 179 -8.06 20.39 -8.71
C ARG A 179 -8.94 19.95 -7.54
N ASN A 180 -9.37 20.92 -6.72
CA ASN A 180 -10.41 20.75 -5.71
C ASN A 180 -11.78 20.43 -6.32
N TYR A 181 -11.94 20.65 -7.63
CA TYR A 181 -13.14 20.29 -8.39
C TYR A 181 -13.64 18.87 -8.06
N TRP A 182 -12.75 17.89 -7.93
CA TRP A 182 -13.13 16.49 -7.68
C TRP A 182 -13.73 16.27 -6.29
N THR A 183 -13.09 16.78 -5.24
CA THR A 183 -13.60 16.64 -3.86
C THR A 183 -14.78 17.55 -3.55
N GLN A 184 -15.00 18.60 -4.36
CA GLN A 184 -16.17 19.47 -4.24
C GLN A 184 -17.40 18.95 -5.00
N ASN A 185 -17.22 18.21 -6.11
CA ASN A 185 -18.32 17.88 -7.02
C ASN A 185 -18.53 16.38 -7.26
N TRP A 186 -17.52 15.53 -7.04
CA TRP A 186 -17.55 14.13 -7.49
C TRP A 186 -17.56 13.09 -6.37
N TYR A 187 -16.77 13.31 -5.32
CA TYR A 187 -16.67 12.38 -4.21
C TYR A 187 -16.31 13.08 -2.91
N LYS A 188 -16.59 12.38 -1.81
CA LYS A 188 -16.13 12.72 -0.45
C LYS A 188 -15.76 11.43 0.26
N TYR A 189 -14.83 11.51 1.19
CA TYR A 189 -14.50 10.39 2.06
C TYR A 189 -15.26 10.46 3.38
N GLU A 190 -15.67 9.29 3.88
CA GLU A 190 -15.95 9.11 5.29
C GLU A 190 -14.63 9.01 6.06
N ASP A 191 -14.58 9.59 7.26
CA ASP A 191 -13.40 9.52 8.12
C ASP A 191 -13.12 8.09 8.56
N SER A 192 -11.82 7.77 8.69
CA SER A 192 -11.40 6.49 9.27
C SER A 192 -12.01 6.30 10.69
N PRO A 193 -12.52 5.10 11.02
CA PRO A 193 -13.15 4.80 12.31
C PRO A 193 -12.28 5.14 13.53
N ARG A 194 -12.92 5.66 14.59
CA ARG A 194 -12.23 6.08 15.83
C ARG A 194 -12.88 5.50 17.09
N CYS A 195 -12.05 5.11 18.05
CA CYS A 195 -12.52 4.74 19.38
C CYS A 195 -13.22 5.92 20.08
N PRO A 196 -14.28 5.67 20.88
CA PRO A 196 -14.76 4.35 21.31
C PRO A 196 -15.76 3.67 20.37
N ILE A 197 -16.19 4.32 19.28
CA ILE A 197 -17.24 3.82 18.38
C ILE A 197 -16.64 3.52 17.01
N CYS A 198 -16.29 2.25 16.77
CA CYS A 198 -15.68 1.82 15.51
C CYS A 198 -16.66 1.57 14.35
N GLY A 199 -17.97 1.70 14.59
CA GLY A 199 -18.99 1.74 13.52
C GLY A 199 -19.24 0.44 12.75
N SER A 200 -18.48 -0.63 13.00
CA SER A 200 -18.58 -1.90 12.27
C SER A 200 -18.44 -3.10 13.21
N LYS A 201 -19.20 -4.17 12.95
CA LYS A 201 -19.04 -5.46 13.66
C LYS A 201 -17.70 -6.16 13.37
N TYR A 202 -16.98 -5.70 12.34
CA TYR A 202 -15.68 -6.20 11.93
C TYR A 202 -14.52 -5.41 12.53
N LEU A 203 -14.81 -4.39 13.32
CA LEU A 203 -13.84 -3.58 14.06
C LEU A 203 -14.14 -3.65 15.55
N LYS A 204 -13.09 -3.64 16.37
CA LYS A 204 -13.19 -3.47 17.83
C LYS A 204 -12.35 -2.27 18.26
N CYS A 205 -12.77 -1.60 19.34
CA CYS A 205 -11.96 -0.58 19.95
C CYS A 205 -10.90 -1.22 20.86
N ASP A 206 -9.63 -1.04 20.55
CA ASP A 206 -8.54 -1.28 21.50
C ASP A 206 -8.58 -0.17 22.55
N LYS A 207 -8.94 -0.54 23.79
CA LYS A 207 -9.12 0.41 24.88
C LYS A 207 -7.80 1.01 25.38
N VAL A 208 -6.68 0.31 25.18
CA VAL A 208 -5.34 0.75 25.62
C VAL A 208 -4.79 1.73 24.61
N LYS A 209 -4.74 1.32 23.34
CA LYS A 209 -4.24 2.17 22.24
C LYS A 209 -5.21 3.29 21.86
N ARG A 210 -6.49 3.16 22.23
CA ARG A 210 -7.59 4.06 21.82
C ARG A 210 -7.75 4.12 20.29
N TRP A 211 -7.50 3.00 19.62
CA TRP A 211 -7.64 2.85 18.17
C TRP A 211 -8.64 1.77 17.81
N CYS A 212 -9.34 1.97 16.70
CA CYS A 212 -10.10 0.89 16.09
C CYS A 212 -9.13 -0.08 15.44
N VAL A 213 -9.33 -1.38 15.69
CA VAL A 213 -8.55 -2.46 15.08
C VAL A 213 -9.52 -3.49 14.49
N PRO A 214 -9.16 -4.14 13.38
CA PRO A 214 -9.97 -5.22 12.84
C PRO A 214 -10.09 -6.39 13.83
N ILE A 215 -11.18 -7.14 13.69
CA ILE A 215 -11.26 -8.47 14.27
C ILE A 215 -10.41 -9.44 13.45
N GLU A 216 -10.07 -10.57 14.04
CA GLU A 216 -9.31 -11.60 13.33
C GLU A 216 -10.21 -12.42 12.40
N ARG A 217 -9.70 -12.81 11.23
CA ARG A 217 -10.33 -13.79 10.35
C ARG A 217 -10.38 -15.15 11.04
N LYS A 218 -11.46 -15.89 10.81
CA LYS A 218 -11.54 -17.29 11.25
C LYS A 218 -10.75 -18.14 10.27
N LEU A 219 -9.58 -18.61 10.69
CA LEU A 219 -8.84 -19.60 9.93
C LEU A 219 -9.58 -20.94 10.09
N THR A 220 -10.21 -21.46 9.03
CA THR A 220 -10.93 -22.74 9.13
C THR A 220 -9.95 -23.89 8.99
N ARG A 221 -10.16 -25.01 9.70
CA ARG A 221 -9.34 -26.26 9.74
C ARG A 221 -8.79 -26.80 8.39
N LYS A 222 -9.23 -26.29 7.23
CA LYS A 222 -8.67 -26.59 5.90
C LYS A 222 -7.46 -25.73 5.53
N GLU A 223 -7.14 -24.71 6.32
CA GLU A 223 -6.00 -23.81 6.16
C GLU A 223 -4.80 -24.31 7.00
N GLY A 224 -4.61 -25.63 7.03
CA GLY A 224 -3.39 -26.25 7.53
C GLY A 224 -2.33 -26.22 6.44
N TYR A 225 -1.15 -25.72 6.77
CA TYR A 225 0.01 -25.79 5.89
C TYR A 225 0.77 -27.10 6.14
N ILE A 226 1.27 -27.68 5.05
CA ILE A 226 2.04 -28.93 5.08
C ILE A 226 3.49 -28.57 5.35
N VAL A 227 4.03 -29.02 6.49
CA VAL A 227 5.47 -28.97 6.77
C VAL A 227 6.03 -30.38 6.57
N ASN A 228 6.93 -30.55 5.57
CA ASN A 228 7.61 -31.82 5.28
C ASN A 228 6.67 -33.04 5.24
N GLY A 229 5.51 -32.92 4.60
CA GLY A 229 4.55 -34.02 4.46
C GLY A 229 3.76 -34.38 5.72
N THR A 230 3.88 -33.59 6.79
CA THR A 230 3.19 -33.81 8.06
C THR A 230 2.13 -32.73 8.29
N PHE A 231 0.90 -33.16 8.61
CA PHE A 231 -0.20 -32.25 8.97
C PHE A 231 0.00 -31.77 10.41
N MET A 232 0.16 -30.45 10.61
CA MET A 232 0.28 -29.85 11.93
C MET A 232 -0.94 -28.97 12.27
N THR A 233 -1.28 -28.91 13.56
CA THR A 233 -2.27 -28.00 14.15
C THR A 233 -1.70 -27.51 15.48
N ASP A 234 -1.60 -26.21 15.74
CA ASP A 234 -1.06 -25.77 17.03
C ASP A 234 -1.99 -24.85 17.83
N ALA A 235 -2.40 -25.45 18.95
CA ALA A 235 -2.24 -25.01 20.35
C ALA A 235 -2.63 -23.57 20.72
N ALA A 236 -3.58 -23.53 21.66
CA ALA A 236 -4.04 -22.35 22.39
C ALA A 236 -2.94 -21.66 23.22
N ASP A 237 -3.15 -20.36 23.43
CA ASP A 237 -2.66 -19.50 24.50
C ASP A 237 -1.16 -19.56 24.86
N THR A 238 -0.43 -18.51 24.52
CA THR A 238 0.54 -17.89 25.46
C THR A 238 0.82 -16.44 25.08
N ALA A 239 0.97 -15.62 26.11
CA ALA A 239 0.98 -14.17 26.07
C ALA A 239 2.34 -13.57 25.67
N ILE A 240 2.30 -12.23 25.52
CA ILE A 240 3.36 -11.22 25.74
C ILE A 240 3.76 -10.45 24.47
N SER A 241 3.85 -9.14 24.67
CA SER A 241 4.32 -8.08 23.78
C SER A 241 5.63 -8.44 23.08
N GLU A 242 5.79 -8.05 21.81
CA GLU A 242 7.07 -7.56 21.27
C GLU A 242 6.99 -7.18 19.77
N SER A 243 8.04 -6.48 19.33
CA SER A 243 8.15 -5.60 18.16
C SER A 243 8.07 -6.27 16.77
N ALA A 244 8.01 -5.45 15.70
CA ALA A 244 8.01 -5.86 14.29
C ALA A 244 9.18 -6.76 13.86
N ALA A 245 10.26 -6.85 14.64
CA ALA A 245 11.36 -7.80 14.41
C ALA A 245 10.98 -9.25 14.77
N GLU A 246 10.11 -9.44 15.75
CA GLU A 246 9.64 -10.78 16.15
C GLU A 246 8.47 -11.27 15.30
N ALA A 247 7.65 -10.36 14.77
CA ALA A 247 6.72 -10.68 13.70
C ALA A 247 7.45 -11.29 12.49
N ARG A 248 8.65 -10.78 12.14
CA ARG A 248 9.50 -11.37 11.09
C ARG A 248 10.03 -12.75 11.46
N ALA A 249 10.42 -12.98 12.73
CA ALA A 249 10.87 -14.29 13.20
C ALA A 249 9.73 -15.33 13.30
N ALA A 250 8.49 -14.87 13.53
CA ALA A 250 7.31 -15.72 13.51
C ALA A 250 6.90 -16.09 12.07
N VAL A 251 7.08 -15.18 11.10
CA VAL A 251 6.92 -15.43 9.66
C VAL A 251 7.92 -16.48 9.16
N GLU A 252 9.13 -16.54 9.72
CA GLU A 252 10.15 -17.54 9.37
C GLU A 252 9.79 -18.97 9.84
N LYS A 253 8.84 -19.09 10.78
CA LYS A 253 8.28 -20.37 11.25
C LYS A 253 6.99 -20.78 10.52
N LEU A 254 6.42 -19.89 9.70
CA LEU A 254 5.34 -20.25 8.80
C LEU A 254 5.99 -20.88 7.57
N ASP A 255 5.64 -22.13 7.26
CA ASP A 255 6.00 -22.78 5.99
C ASP A 255 5.11 -22.18 4.90
N ILE A 256 5.42 -20.92 4.57
CA ILE A 256 4.87 -20.19 3.45
C ILE A 256 5.30 -21.00 2.24
N GLY A 257 4.34 -21.60 1.54
CA GLY A 257 4.60 -22.37 0.33
C GLY A 257 5.43 -21.60 -0.70
N LYS A 258 5.69 -22.21 -1.86
CA LYS A 258 6.58 -21.63 -2.89
C LYS A 258 6.34 -20.12 -3.07
N LYS A 259 7.36 -19.32 -2.75
CA LYS A 259 7.40 -17.89 -3.03
C LYS A 259 7.26 -17.71 -4.54
N PHE A 260 6.28 -16.92 -4.96
CA PHE A 260 6.14 -16.54 -6.36
C PHE A 260 6.82 -15.19 -6.55
N ASP A 261 7.90 -15.19 -7.33
CA ASP A 261 8.56 -13.97 -7.76
C ASP A 261 7.65 -13.19 -8.73
N ALA A 262 7.81 -11.87 -8.78
CA ALA A 262 7.18 -11.07 -9.83
C ALA A 262 7.68 -11.56 -11.21
N PRO A 263 6.82 -11.61 -12.25
CA PRO A 263 7.24 -12.07 -13.58
C PRO A 263 8.44 -11.27 -14.14
N ASP A 264 9.38 -11.98 -14.78
CA ASP A 264 10.65 -11.46 -15.31
C ASP A 264 10.53 -10.53 -16.55
N ASP A 265 9.32 -10.21 -17.01
CA ASP A 265 9.09 -9.55 -18.30
C ASP A 265 9.05 -8.00 -18.26
N ASP A 266 9.40 -7.38 -17.12
CA ASP A 266 9.41 -5.92 -17.02
C ASP A 266 10.74 -5.29 -17.50
N TYR A 267 10.70 -4.59 -18.64
CA TYR A 267 11.84 -3.81 -19.14
C TYR A 267 12.29 -2.68 -18.20
N ARG A 268 11.46 -2.26 -17.22
CA ARG A 268 11.77 -1.23 -16.22
C ARG A 268 12.51 -1.78 -15.00
N THR A 269 12.31 -3.04 -14.62
CA THR A 269 13.12 -3.70 -13.57
C THR A 269 14.54 -4.00 -14.08
N GLN A 270 14.68 -4.37 -15.37
CA GLN A 270 15.99 -4.63 -15.99
C GLN A 270 16.90 -3.39 -16.01
N ARG A 271 16.37 -2.18 -16.27
CA ARG A 271 17.16 -0.94 -16.20
C ARG A 271 17.59 -0.58 -14.77
N ALA A 272 16.75 -0.84 -13.76
CA ALA A 272 17.07 -0.58 -12.37
C ALA A 272 18.13 -1.56 -11.82
N GLN A 273 18.11 -2.82 -12.24
CA GLN A 273 19.16 -3.80 -11.92
C GLN A 273 20.49 -3.50 -12.63
N LEU A 274 20.45 -3.12 -13.92
CA LEU A 274 21.66 -2.75 -14.67
C LEU A 274 22.32 -1.47 -14.11
N ALA A 275 21.53 -0.50 -13.64
CA ALA A 275 22.06 0.70 -12.98
C ALA A 275 22.70 0.41 -11.61
N ARG A 276 22.22 -0.62 -10.89
CA ARG A 276 22.83 -1.06 -9.61
C ARG A 276 24.11 -1.89 -9.82
N MET A 277 24.22 -2.64 -10.92
CA MET A 277 25.44 -3.39 -11.25
C MET A 277 26.59 -2.51 -11.75
N ALA A 278 26.31 -1.30 -12.26
CA ALA A 278 27.33 -0.36 -12.72
C ALA A 278 28.13 0.31 -11.57
N VAL A 279 27.70 0.15 -10.32
CA VAL A 279 28.41 0.67 -9.13
C VAL A 279 29.00 -0.50 -8.34
N GLY A 280 30.02 -1.13 -8.91
CA GLY A 280 30.85 -2.13 -8.23
C GLY A 280 31.86 -1.48 -7.26
N PRO A 281 32.17 -2.11 -6.11
CA PRO A 281 33.03 -1.54 -5.09
C PRO A 281 34.50 -1.84 -5.42
N ASN A 282 35.10 -1.12 -6.37
CA ASN A 282 36.56 -0.96 -6.48
C ASN A 282 36.90 0.01 -7.61
N GLY A 283 37.18 1.26 -7.26
CA GLY A 283 37.70 2.27 -8.18
C GLY A 283 38.61 3.23 -7.45
N ARG A 284 39.87 2.85 -7.27
CA ARG A 284 40.92 3.69 -6.68
C ARG A 284 41.07 5.01 -7.44
N SER A 285 41.30 6.06 -6.67
CA SER A 285 41.72 7.41 -7.08
C SER A 285 42.98 7.44 -7.96
N GLY A 286 43.01 8.29 -8.98
CA GLY A 286 44.23 8.74 -9.68
C GLY A 286 43.94 9.64 -10.90
N PRO A 287 44.80 10.61 -11.27
CA PRO A 287 44.32 11.96 -11.59
C PRO A 287 44.59 12.50 -13.02
N ARG A 288 43.95 13.65 -13.30
CA ARG A 288 44.23 14.72 -14.29
C ARG A 288 43.95 14.49 -15.79
N GLY A 289 43.24 15.46 -16.37
CA GLY A 289 43.33 15.83 -17.79
C GLY A 289 42.51 17.08 -18.11
N LYS A 290 43.15 18.25 -18.16
CA LYS A 290 42.61 19.53 -18.64
C LYS A 290 42.15 19.44 -20.10
N ARG A 291 41.13 20.24 -20.47
CA ARG A 291 40.94 21.05 -21.71
C ARG A 291 39.60 21.81 -21.55
N THR A 292 39.52 23.14 -21.34
CA THR A 292 39.54 24.26 -22.32
C THR A 292 38.79 23.91 -23.62
N PHE A 293 37.74 24.58 -24.08
CA PHE A 293 37.15 25.91 -23.82
C PHE A 293 35.68 25.79 -23.40
#